data_AF-A0A2R4SY11-F1
#
_entry.id   AF-A0A2R4SY11-F1
#
_cell.length_a   1.000
_cell.length_b   1.000
_cell.length_c   1.000
_cell.angle_alpha   90.00
_cell.angle_beta   90.00
_cell.angle_gamma   90.00
#
_symmetry.space_group_name_H-M   'P 1'
#
loop_
_entity.id
_entity.type
_entity.pdbx_description
1 polymer ?
#
loop_
_entity_poly.entity_id
_entity_poly.type
_entity_poly.pdbx_seq_one_letter_code
_entity_poly.pdbx_strand_id
1 'polypeptide(L)'
;MPRPTRWRRWSPASRRSSSSTRRPPATPLGRSSDPEELKAARDRVIDDVVAGGLRVLFCGINRGPMSAATGHHFARPGNRFWPVLLLCTSPVRV
;
A
#
# COMPACT_ATOMS: atom_id res chain seq x y z
N MET A 1 -0.91 -30.87 -18.65
CA MET A 1 -0.58 -29.88 -17.60
C MET A 1 0.13 -28.70 -18.25
N PRO A 2 -0.46 -27.49 -18.30
CA PRO A 2 0.26 -26.33 -18.80
C PRO A 2 1.39 -25.95 -17.82
N ARG A 3 2.61 -25.83 -18.33
CA ARG A 3 3.79 -25.42 -17.55
C ARG A 3 3.63 -23.98 -17.06
N PRO A 4 4.02 -23.64 -15.82
CA PRO A 4 3.98 -22.27 -15.36
C PRO A 4 4.91 -21.42 -16.25
N THR A 5 4.34 -20.40 -16.87
CA THR A 5 5.06 -19.39 -17.64
C THR A 5 6.21 -18.83 -16.81
N ARG A 6 7.43 -18.97 -17.34
CA ARG A 6 8.65 -18.40 -16.78
C ARG A 6 8.43 -16.95 -16.40
N TRP A 7 8.61 -16.61 -15.12
CA TRP A 7 8.62 -15.23 -14.64
C TRP A 7 9.56 -14.41 -15.54
N ARG A 8 9.03 -13.42 -16.27
CA ARG A 8 9.86 -12.56 -17.12
C ARG A 8 10.86 -11.83 -16.21
N ARG A 9 12.15 -11.94 -16.53
CA ARG A 9 13.23 -11.20 -15.87
C ARG A 9 12.93 -9.71 -15.99
N TRP A 10 12.88 -9.02 -14.87
CA TRP A 10 12.70 -7.57 -14.81
C TRP A 10 13.90 -6.86 -15.45
N SER A 11 13.64 -5.92 -16.37
CA SER A 11 14.65 -5.06 -17.01
C SER A 11 14.43 -3.60 -16.57
N PRO A 12 15.47 -2.91 -16.03
CA PRO A 12 15.34 -1.56 -15.47
C PRO A 12 14.87 -0.49 -16.46
N ALA A 13 15.03 -0.74 -17.76
CA ALA A 13 14.82 0.25 -18.83
C ALA A 13 13.36 0.43 -19.29
N SER A 14 12.38 -0.28 -18.70
CA SER A 14 11.01 -0.23 -19.19
C SER A 14 10.13 0.77 -18.44
N ARG A 15 10.01 1.96 -19.05
CA ARG A 15 8.87 2.89 -18.98
C ARG A 15 8.76 3.75 -17.71
N ARG A 16 9.33 4.95 -17.79
CA ARG A 16 8.88 6.11 -17.01
C ARG A 16 7.67 6.70 -17.73
N SER A 17 6.47 6.19 -17.44
CA SER A 17 5.22 6.85 -17.84
C SER A 17 4.77 7.73 -16.68
N SER A 18 5.06 9.03 -16.77
CA SER A 18 4.60 10.06 -15.85
C SER A 18 3.09 10.24 -15.99
N SER A 19 2.32 9.47 -15.22
CA SER A 19 0.92 9.79 -14.94
C SER A 19 0.90 10.74 -13.76
N SER A 20 0.58 12.01 -14.03
CA SER A 20 0.34 13.03 -13.02
C SER A 20 -0.98 12.69 -12.31
N THR A 21 -0.90 11.87 -11.27
CA THR A 21 -2.05 11.71 -10.36
C THR A 21 -2.05 12.91 -9.43
N ARG A 22 -3.04 13.79 -9.62
CA ARG A 22 -3.30 14.95 -8.77
C ARG A 22 -3.39 14.45 -7.32
N ARG A 23 -2.48 14.91 -6.45
CA ARG A 23 -2.42 14.49 -5.05
C ARG A 23 -3.73 14.91 -4.38
N PRO A 24 -4.54 13.98 -3.83
CA PRO A 24 -5.69 14.38 -3.03
C PRO A 24 -5.22 15.23 -1.84
N PRO A 25 -6.04 16.16 -1.35
CA PRO A 25 -5.71 16.94 -0.17
C PRO A 25 -5.40 16.00 0.99
N ALA A 26 -4.26 16.22 1.64
CA ALA A 26 -3.86 15.42 2.79
C ALA A 26 -4.91 15.65 3.89
N THR A 27 -5.76 14.66 4.12
CA THR A 27 -6.57 14.62 5.35
C THR A 27 -5.57 14.56 6.51
N PRO A 28 -5.75 15.34 7.59
CA PRO A 28 -4.86 15.28 8.75
C PRO A 28 -4.67 13.82 9.14
N LEU A 29 -3.43 13.34 9.08
CA LEU A 29 -3.10 11.93 9.30
C LEU A 29 -3.56 11.56 10.71
N GLY A 30 -4.70 10.86 10.77
CA GLY A 30 -5.34 10.42 11.99
C GLY A 30 -4.38 9.60 12.83
N ARG A 31 -3.83 10.24 13.86
CA ARG A 31 -3.27 9.58 15.04
C ARG A 31 -4.35 9.49 16.11
N SER A 32 -5.60 9.23 15.74
CA SER A 32 -6.61 9.00 16.78
C SER A 32 -6.25 7.70 17.48
N SER A 33 -5.68 7.87 18.67
CA SER A 33 -5.45 6.80 19.63
C SER A 33 -6.73 6.48 20.41
N ASP A 34 -7.81 7.22 20.15
CA ASP A 34 -9.10 7.03 20.78
C ASP A 34 -9.68 5.65 20.40
N PRO A 35 -9.84 4.73 21.38
CA PRO A 35 -10.38 3.41 21.13
C PRO A 35 -11.80 3.41 20.56
N GLU A 36 -12.65 4.37 20.94
CA GLU A 36 -14.03 4.44 20.46
C GLU A 36 -14.09 4.90 19.01
N GLU A 37 -13.25 5.84 18.61
CA GLU A 37 -13.13 6.24 17.19
C GLU A 37 -12.64 5.07 16.32
N LEU A 38 -11.66 4.31 16.80
CA LEU A 38 -11.16 3.10 16.12
C LEU A 38 -12.23 2.01 16.02
N LYS A 39 -13.06 1.85 17.06
CA LYS A 39 -14.16 0.89 17.07
C LYS A 39 -15.27 1.32 16.10
N ALA A 40 -15.65 2.59 16.10
CA ALA A 40 -16.62 3.16 15.15
C ALA A 40 -16.13 3.09 13.69
N ALA A 41 -14.83 3.08 13.47
CA ALA A 41 -14.25 2.97 12.13
C ALA A 41 -14.22 1.54 11.56
N ARG A 42 -14.50 0.48 12.33
CA ARG A 42 -14.33 -0.93 11.88
C ARG A 42 -15.08 -1.24 10.59
N ASP A 43 -16.28 -0.68 10.43
CA ASP A 43 -17.15 -0.97 9.29
C ASP A 43 -16.86 -0.07 8.07
N ARG A 44 -16.04 0.98 8.22
CA ARG A 44 -15.65 1.85 7.09
C ARG A 44 -14.83 1.07 6.09
N VAL A 45 -15.16 1.23 4.81
CA VAL A 45 -14.41 0.62 3.69
C VAL A 45 -13.30 1.58 3.26
N ILE A 46 -12.19 1.01 2.76
CA ILE A 46 -11.09 1.75 2.15
C ILE A 46 -11.10 1.40 0.68
N ASP A 47 -11.02 2.41 -0.19
CA ASP A 47 -10.99 2.19 -1.63
C ASP A 47 -9.74 1.42 -2.07
N ASP A 48 -9.92 0.55 -3.06
CA ASP A 48 -8.81 -0.16 -3.69
C ASP A 48 -7.96 0.80 -4.52
N VAL A 49 -6.63 0.74 -4.33
CA VAL A 49 -5.68 1.47 -5.17
C VAL A 49 -5.18 0.52 -6.26
N VAL A 50 -5.93 0.45 -7.35
CA VAL A 50 -5.66 -0.48 -8.47
C VAL A 50 -5.66 0.24 -9.81
N ALA A 51 -4.76 -0.15 -10.69
CA ALA A 51 -4.67 0.34 -12.06
C ALA A 51 -4.19 -0.78 -13.00
N GLY A 52 -4.42 -0.63 -14.30
CA GLY A 52 -3.84 -1.53 -15.29
C GLY A 52 -2.31 -1.45 -15.32
N GLY A 53 -1.64 -2.55 -15.65
CA GLY A 53 -0.19 -2.58 -15.87
C GLY A 53 0.68 -2.63 -14.60
N LEU A 54 0.09 -2.85 -13.42
CA LEU A 54 0.84 -3.06 -12.19
C LEU A 54 1.79 -4.26 -12.31
N ARG A 55 3.03 -4.09 -11.86
CA ARG A 55 4.02 -5.18 -11.76
C ARG A 55 3.78 -6.06 -10.53
N VAL A 56 3.25 -5.46 -9.47
CA VAL A 56 2.97 -6.07 -8.18
C VAL A 56 1.67 -5.44 -7.65
N LEU A 57 0.79 -6.28 -7.09
CA LEU A 57 -0.37 -5.85 -6.31
C LEU A 57 -0.22 -6.43 -4.90
N PHE A 58 -0.27 -5.55 -3.88
CA PHE A 58 -0.24 -5.98 -2.49
C PHE A 58 -1.67 -6.12 -1.98
N CYS A 59 -2.09 -7.34 -1.65
CA CYS A 59 -3.38 -7.64 -1.06
C CYS A 59 -3.19 -7.97 0.43
N GLY A 60 -3.74 -7.14 1.32
CA GLY A 60 -3.75 -7.41 2.76
C GLY A 60 -4.87 -8.39 3.13
N ILE A 61 -4.70 -9.14 4.23
CA ILE A 61 -5.70 -10.11 4.70
C ILE A 61 -7.00 -9.42 5.10
N ASN A 62 -6.92 -8.29 5.80
CA ASN A 62 -8.06 -7.49 6.24
C ASN A 62 -7.61 -6.06 6.57
N ARG A 63 -8.52 -5.08 6.47
CA ARG A 63 -8.26 -3.71 6.93
C ARG A 63 -8.24 -3.67 8.47
N GLY A 64 -7.17 -3.13 9.05
CA GLY A 64 -7.10 -2.88 10.50
C GLY A 64 -7.89 -1.63 10.91
N PRO A 65 -8.31 -1.48 12.18
CA PRO A 65 -9.11 -0.32 12.64
C PRO A 65 -8.47 1.04 12.31
N MET A 66 -7.15 1.15 12.45
CA MET A 66 -6.43 2.39 12.12
C MET A 66 -6.39 2.67 10.61
N SER A 67 -6.34 1.63 9.78
CA SER A 67 -6.47 1.80 8.33
C SER A 67 -7.87 2.26 7.95
N ALA A 68 -8.91 1.71 8.58
CA ALA A 68 -10.29 2.11 8.34
C ALA A 68 -10.59 3.54 8.86
N ALA A 69 -10.00 3.93 10.00
CA ALA A 69 -10.14 5.27 10.55
C ALA A 69 -9.46 6.34 9.68
N THR A 70 -8.28 6.02 9.15
CA THR A 70 -7.47 6.96 8.35
C THR A 70 -7.76 6.93 6.86
N GLY A 71 -8.42 5.89 6.35
CA GLY A 71 -8.56 5.65 4.92
C GLY A 71 -7.26 5.24 4.22
N HIS A 72 -6.22 4.83 4.97
CA HIS A 72 -4.91 4.49 4.41
C HIS A 72 -4.54 3.03 4.67
N HIS A 73 -4.08 2.33 3.63
CA HIS A 73 -3.61 0.95 3.73
C HIS A 73 -2.36 0.83 4.62
N PHE A 74 -2.32 -0.20 5.47
CA PHE A 74 -1.20 -0.51 6.37
C PHE A 74 -0.80 0.63 7.34
N ALA A 75 -1.77 1.42 7.82
CA ALA A 75 -1.52 2.68 8.55
C ALA A 75 -1.07 2.50 10.02
N ARG A 76 -1.24 1.31 10.62
CA ARG A 76 -0.93 1.10 12.04
C ARG A 76 0.59 1.22 12.26
N PRO A 77 1.08 1.98 13.26
CA PRO A 77 2.51 2.20 13.48
C PRO A 77 3.37 0.94 13.62
N GLY A 78 2.80 -0.14 14.18
CA GLY A 78 3.47 -1.44 14.28
C GLY A 78 3.50 -2.27 12.98
N ASN A 79 2.86 -1.80 11.92
CA ASN A 79 2.86 -2.47 10.62
C ASN A 79 4.20 -2.21 9.89
N ARG A 80 4.89 -3.29 9.49
CA ARG A 80 6.22 -3.20 8.86
C ARG A 80 6.19 -3.02 7.34
N PHE A 81 5.02 -2.97 6.71
CA PHE A 81 4.87 -2.89 5.26
C PHE A 81 5.66 -1.72 4.66
N TRP A 82 5.37 -0.49 5.11
CA TRP A 82 6.01 0.71 4.55
C TRP A 82 7.51 0.81 4.87
N PRO A 83 7.97 0.56 6.11
CA PRO A 83 9.41 0.51 6.39
C PRO A 83 10.17 -0.52 5.54
N VAL A 84 9.64 -1.74 5.40
CA VAL A 84 10.29 -2.78 4.60
C VAL A 84 10.30 -2.41 3.12
N LEU A 85 9.19 -1.88 2.58
CA LEU A 85 9.13 -1.45 1.19
C LEU A 85 10.18 -0.36 0.91
N LEU A 86 10.33 0.61 1.82
CA LEU A 86 11.38 1.62 1.72
C LEU A 86 12.78 0.99 1.72
N LEU A 87 13.06 0.10 2.67
CA LEU A 87 14.37 -0.55 2.80
C LEU A 87 14.71 -1.43 1.59
N CYS A 88 13.73 -2.12 1.00
CA CYS A 88 13.93 -2.93 -0.21
C CYS A 88 14.27 -2.10 -1.46
N THR A 89 14.02 -0.80 -1.44
CA THR A 89 14.37 0.11 -2.54
C THR A 89 15.72 0.81 -2.36
N SER A 90 16.31 0.72 -1.17
CA SER A 90 17.64 1.23 -0.90
C SER A 90 18.69 0.23 -1.39
N PRO A 91 19.73 0.66 -2.14
CA PRO A 91 20.85 -0.21 -2.43
C PRO A 91 21.50 -0.61 -1.11
N VAL A 92 21.52 -1.91 -0.83
CA VAL A 92 22.27 -2.44 0.31
C VAL A 92 23.75 -2.19 0.00
N ARG A 93 24.37 -1.24 0.71
CA ARG A 93 25.83 -1.14 0.76
C ARG A 93 26.29 -2.21 1.74
N VAL A 94 26.73 -3.33 1.19
CA VAL A 94 27.60 -4.28 1.89
C VAL A 94 29.02 -3.75 1.91
#